data_AF-A0AA42AXU3-F1
#
_entry.id   AF-A0AA42AXU3-F1
#
_cell.length_a   1.000
_cell.length_b   1.000
_cell.length_c   1.000
_cell.angle_alpha   90.00
_cell.angle_beta   90.00
_cell.angle_gamma   90.00
#
_symmetry.space_group_name_H-M   'P 1'
#
loop_
_entity.id
_entity.type
_entity.pdbx_description
1 polymer ?
#
loop_
_entity_poly.entity_id
_entity_poly.type
_entity_poly.pdbx_seq_one_letter_code
_entity_poly.pdbx_strand_id
1 'polypeptide(L)'
;MAGLKVLSSLDSARTQLYHFKAIVIAGMGLFTDAYDLFCITPVMKLIGRIYYEDQDIHESVRGVVPPAVVSVTVATALIGTVFGKVVFGYCGDKFGRKRVYGAALLIMIFSSIGCGFSICRTRKCVITSLCFFRFMLGFGIGGDYPISATIMSEFANKATRGSFIATVFSMQGFGILTSSAVTMLLCGIFGRASESKNNVIRTPDEADLLWRLILMFGAIPAAMTFYWRMMMPETAR
;
A
#
# COMPACT_ATOMS: atom_id res chain seq x y z
N MET A 1 -27.67 30.35 -5.86
CA MET A 1 -27.15 31.12 -4.70
C MET A 1 -26.90 30.28 -3.44
N ALA A 2 -27.64 29.19 -3.17
CA ALA A 2 -27.41 28.35 -1.99
C ALA A 2 -26.02 27.69 -1.95
N GLY A 3 -25.51 27.18 -3.09
CA GLY A 3 -24.19 26.55 -3.16
C GLY A 3 -23.03 27.49 -2.77
N LEU A 4 -23.03 28.74 -3.24
CA LEU A 4 -22.01 29.74 -2.88
C LEU A 4 -21.99 30.06 -1.37
N LYS A 5 -23.16 30.05 -0.72
CA LYS A 5 -23.28 30.27 0.73
C LYS A 5 -22.71 29.08 1.52
N VAL A 6 -22.94 27.85 1.07
CA VAL A 6 -22.36 26.64 1.70
C VAL A 6 -20.84 26.64 1.56
N LEU A 7 -20.33 27.01 0.38
CA LEU A 7 -18.89 27.11 0.13
C LEU A 7 -18.22 28.19 0.99
N SER A 8 -18.84 29.37 1.12
CA SER A 8 -18.29 30.44 1.98
C SER A 8 -18.35 30.07 3.47
N SER A 9 -19.35 29.29 3.87
CA SER A 9 -19.50 28.80 5.25
C SER A 9 -18.43 27.76 5.60
N LEU A 10 -18.08 26.88 4.65
CA LEU A 10 -16.96 25.93 4.80
C LEU A 10 -15.61 26.66 4.84
N ASP A 11 -15.41 27.67 3.98
CA ASP A 11 -14.19 28.51 3.92
C ASP A 11 -14.04 29.44 5.14
N SER A 12 -15.10 29.69 5.91
CA SER A 12 -15.05 30.53 7.13
C SER A 12 -15.18 29.73 8.42
N ALA A 13 -15.39 28.41 8.36
CA ALA A 13 -15.56 27.57 9.54
C ALA A 13 -14.23 27.42 10.30
N ARG A 14 -14.27 27.62 11.63
CA ARG A 14 -13.14 27.25 12.49
C ARG A 14 -12.83 25.76 12.33
N THR A 15 -11.57 25.38 12.44
CA THR A 15 -11.13 23.97 12.37
C THR A 15 -11.81 23.14 13.45
N GLN A 16 -12.92 22.50 13.10
CA GLN A 16 -13.65 21.57 13.96
C GLN A 16 -13.06 20.16 13.86
N LEU A 17 -13.32 19.33 14.89
CA LEU A 17 -12.94 17.91 14.96
C LEU A 17 -13.31 17.09 13.71
N TYR A 18 -14.34 17.52 12.98
CA TYR A 18 -14.75 16.91 11.73
C TYR A 18 -13.69 17.04 10.61
N HIS A 19 -13.07 18.21 10.45
CA HIS A 19 -11.97 18.41 9.50
C HIS A 19 -10.75 17.56 9.86
N PHE A 20 -10.46 17.45 11.17
CA PHE A 20 -9.37 16.60 11.65
C PHE A 20 -9.64 15.11 11.36
N LYS A 21 -10.87 14.62 11.59
CA LYS A 21 -11.26 13.25 11.22
C LYS A 21 -11.13 12.99 9.72
N ALA A 22 -11.54 13.94 8.87
CA ALA A 22 -11.36 13.86 7.41
C ALA A 22 -9.89 13.77 7.00
N ILE A 23 -9.02 14.56 7.63
CA ILE A 23 -7.57 14.53 7.39
C ILE A 23 -6.96 13.20 7.80
N VAL A 24 -7.29 12.69 9.00
CA VAL A 24 -6.78 11.39 9.45
C VAL A 24 -7.20 10.29 8.48
N ILE A 25 -8.45 10.30 8.02
CA ILE A 25 -8.98 9.27 7.13
C ILE A 25 -8.41 9.37 5.71
N ALA A 26 -8.19 10.57 5.19
CA ALA A 26 -7.46 10.78 3.92
C ALA A 26 -5.98 10.37 4.05
N GLY A 27 -5.35 10.74 5.17
CA GLY A 27 -3.97 10.38 5.50
C GLY A 27 -3.76 8.88 5.64
N MET A 28 -4.71 8.14 6.20
CA MET A 28 -4.67 6.67 6.29
C MET A 28 -4.66 5.98 4.91
N GLY A 29 -5.30 6.58 3.90
CA GLY A 29 -5.22 6.08 2.52
C GLY A 29 -3.81 6.19 1.96
N LEU A 30 -3.23 7.40 2.00
CA LEU A 30 -1.85 7.62 1.55
C LEU A 30 -0.82 6.84 2.37
N PHE A 31 -1.08 6.63 3.66
CA PHE A 31 -0.29 5.74 4.51
C PHE A 31 -0.32 4.30 3.99
N THR A 32 -1.50 3.78 3.68
CA THR A 32 -1.70 2.43 3.15
C THR A 32 -1.03 2.28 1.79
N ASP A 33 -1.25 3.23 0.88
CA ASP A 33 -0.64 3.24 -0.45
C ASP A 33 0.89 3.19 -0.36
N ALA A 34 1.47 4.00 0.54
CA ALA A 34 2.91 4.03 0.76
C ALA A 34 3.41 2.74 1.42
N TYR A 35 2.72 2.19 2.41
CA TYR A 35 3.07 0.90 2.98
C TYR A 35 3.16 -0.17 1.88
N ASP A 36 2.11 -0.31 1.08
CA ASP A 36 1.98 -1.34 0.06
C ASP A 36 2.99 -1.18 -1.06
N LEU A 37 3.28 0.04 -1.53
CA LEU A 37 4.25 0.27 -2.59
C LEU A 37 5.69 0.02 -2.14
N PHE A 38 6.04 0.34 -0.89
CA PHE A 38 7.42 0.31 -0.42
C PHE A 38 7.81 -0.96 0.36
N CYS A 39 6.84 -1.74 0.87
CA CYS A 39 7.11 -3.01 1.54
C CYS A 39 7.77 -4.05 0.61
N ILE A 40 7.64 -3.90 -0.71
CA ILE A 40 8.22 -4.83 -1.68
C ILE A 40 9.75 -4.82 -1.68
N THR A 41 10.38 -3.67 -1.45
CA THR A 41 11.84 -3.54 -1.49
C THR A 41 12.54 -4.43 -0.46
N PRO A 42 12.18 -4.41 0.84
CA PRO A 42 12.73 -5.34 1.81
C PRO A 42 12.27 -6.79 1.57
N VAL A 43 11.04 -7.01 1.09
CA VAL A 43 10.53 -8.36 0.74
C VAL A 43 11.38 -9.00 -0.37
N MET A 44 11.77 -8.25 -1.41
CA MET A 44 12.62 -8.77 -2.48
C MET A 44 14.01 -9.18 -1.98
N LYS A 45 14.53 -8.54 -0.92
CA LYS A 45 15.77 -8.97 -0.26
C LYS A 45 15.59 -10.32 0.44
N LEU A 46 14.45 -10.54 1.10
CA LEU A 46 14.11 -11.83 1.72
C LEU A 46 13.94 -12.92 0.66
N ILE A 47 13.21 -12.65 -0.41
CA ILE A 47 13.02 -13.57 -1.55
C ILE A 47 14.37 -13.94 -2.19
N GLY A 48 15.31 -12.99 -2.27
CA GLY A 48 16.68 -13.25 -2.74
C GLY A 48 17.39 -14.31 -1.91
N ARG A 49 17.30 -14.20 -0.59
CA ARG A 49 17.92 -15.18 0.32
C ARG A 49 17.25 -16.55 0.27
N ILE A 50 15.93 -16.62 0.10
CA ILE A 50 15.20 -17.89 0.12
C ILE A 50 15.34 -18.65 -1.22
N TYR A 51 15.18 -17.93 -2.34
CA TYR A 51 15.02 -18.55 -3.66
C TYR A 51 16.26 -18.43 -4.57
N TYR A 52 17.25 -17.61 -4.22
CA TYR A 52 18.46 -17.38 -5.03
C TYR A 52 19.77 -17.77 -4.31
N GLU A 53 19.70 -18.56 -3.22
CA GLU A 53 20.86 -19.02 -2.44
C GLU A 53 21.53 -20.30 -3.00
N ASP A 54 20.79 -21.12 -3.76
CA ASP A 54 21.18 -22.46 -4.23
C ASP A 54 21.80 -22.51 -5.66
N GLN A 55 22.31 -21.39 -6.20
CA GLN A 55 22.95 -21.43 -7.52
C GLN A 55 24.47 -21.34 -7.43
N ASP A 56 25.16 -22.15 -8.24
CA ASP A 56 26.58 -22.06 -8.63
C ASP A 56 26.90 -20.78 -9.44
N ILE A 57 26.27 -19.66 -9.08
CA ILE A 57 26.60 -18.33 -9.59
C ILE A 57 27.73 -17.82 -8.71
N HIS A 58 28.77 -17.24 -9.34
CA HIS A 58 29.91 -16.55 -8.72
C HIS A 58 29.62 -16.10 -7.28
N GLU A 59 30.52 -16.45 -6.36
CA GLU A 59 30.43 -16.23 -4.90
C GLU A 59 30.02 -14.80 -4.50
N SER A 60 30.21 -13.81 -5.39
CA SER A 60 29.81 -12.41 -5.23
C SER A 60 28.31 -12.08 -5.45
N VAL A 61 27.47 -12.99 -5.95
CA VAL A 61 26.04 -12.72 -6.30
C VAL A 61 25.05 -13.66 -5.56
N ARG A 62 25.53 -14.45 -4.60
CA ARG A 62 24.71 -15.44 -3.88
C ARG A 62 23.63 -14.78 -3.02
N GLY A 63 22.37 -15.21 -3.16
CA GLY A 63 21.25 -14.72 -2.34
C GLY A 63 20.72 -13.33 -2.71
N VAL A 64 21.03 -12.83 -3.91
CA VAL A 64 20.54 -11.54 -4.42
C VAL A 64 19.64 -11.77 -5.64
N VAL A 65 18.43 -11.24 -5.62
CA VAL A 65 17.54 -11.26 -6.80
C VAL A 65 18.15 -10.39 -7.90
N PRO A 66 18.21 -10.85 -9.17
CA PRO A 66 18.68 -10.03 -10.27
C PRO A 66 17.98 -8.66 -10.32
N PRO A 67 18.71 -7.55 -10.51
CA PRO A 67 18.12 -6.21 -10.50
C PRO A 67 16.94 -6.05 -11.47
N ALA A 68 17.01 -6.71 -12.63
CA ALA A 68 15.91 -6.71 -13.61
C ALA A 68 14.59 -7.24 -13.02
N VAL A 69 14.63 -8.31 -12.22
CA VAL A 69 13.42 -8.91 -11.62
C VAL A 69 12.85 -8.00 -10.53
N VAL A 70 13.71 -7.40 -9.71
CA VAL A 70 13.28 -6.41 -8.71
C VAL A 70 12.60 -5.22 -9.39
N SER A 71 13.25 -4.66 -10.42
CA SER A 71 12.71 -3.53 -11.18
C SER A 71 11.38 -3.86 -11.85
N VAL A 72 11.23 -5.05 -12.44
CA VAL A 72 9.95 -5.48 -13.04
C VAL A 72 8.85 -5.60 -11.98
N THR A 73 9.17 -6.11 -10.80
CA THR A 73 8.20 -6.26 -9.70
C THR A 73 7.72 -4.91 -9.15
N VAL A 74 8.62 -3.92 -9.08
CA VAL A 74 8.26 -2.55 -8.71
C VAL A 74 7.49 -1.85 -9.84
N ALA A 75 7.98 -1.98 -11.08
CA ALA A 75 7.37 -1.34 -12.24
C ALA A 75 5.95 -1.85 -12.52
N THR A 76 5.68 -3.14 -12.35
CA THR A 76 4.34 -3.72 -12.55
C THR A 76 3.29 -3.10 -11.62
N ALA A 77 3.63 -2.80 -10.36
CA ALA A 77 2.74 -2.08 -9.46
C ALA A 77 2.47 -0.65 -9.97
N LEU A 78 3.51 0.07 -10.41
CA LEU A 78 3.38 1.43 -10.95
C LEU A 78 2.57 1.48 -12.24
N ILE A 79 2.77 0.52 -13.13
CA ILE A 79 1.98 0.35 -14.36
C ILE A 79 0.51 0.11 -13.98
N GLY A 80 0.26 -0.77 -13.01
CA GLY A 80 -1.07 -0.98 -12.43
C GLY A 80 -1.69 0.32 -11.95
N THR A 81 -0.94 1.16 -11.22
CA THR A 81 -1.40 2.48 -10.76
C THR A 81 -1.78 3.43 -11.88
N VAL A 82 -1.04 3.44 -12.99
CA VAL A 82 -1.39 4.26 -14.16
C VAL A 82 -2.72 3.81 -14.76
N PHE A 83 -2.90 2.50 -15.00
CA PHE A 83 -4.16 1.96 -15.50
C PHE A 83 -5.31 2.20 -14.52
N GLY A 84 -5.07 2.02 -13.23
CA GLY A 84 -6.02 2.28 -12.16
C GLY A 84 -6.52 3.72 -12.22
N LYS A 85 -5.62 4.71 -12.28
CA LYS A 85 -5.99 6.13 -12.35
C LYS A 85 -6.92 6.44 -13.53
N VAL A 86 -6.64 5.88 -14.71
CA VAL A 86 -7.46 6.11 -15.90
C VAL A 86 -8.84 5.46 -15.76
N VAL A 87 -8.88 4.19 -15.34
CA VAL A 87 -10.13 3.43 -15.23
C VAL A 87 -11.00 3.96 -14.09
N PHE A 88 -10.44 4.16 -12.90
CA PHE A 88 -11.17 4.70 -11.75
C PHE A 88 -11.56 6.16 -11.94
N GLY A 89 -10.81 6.95 -12.72
CA GLY A 89 -11.22 8.29 -13.13
C GLY A 89 -12.52 8.25 -13.94
N TYR A 90 -12.53 7.50 -15.03
CA TYR A 90 -13.73 7.34 -15.87
C TYR A 90 -14.91 6.70 -15.11
N CYS A 91 -14.65 5.65 -14.34
CA CYS A 91 -15.69 5.00 -13.54
C CYS A 91 -16.22 5.92 -12.44
N GLY A 92 -15.37 6.75 -11.84
CA GLY A 92 -15.73 7.75 -10.82
C GLY A 92 -16.79 8.72 -11.31
N ASP A 93 -16.60 9.22 -12.55
CA ASP A 93 -17.52 10.15 -13.19
C ASP A 93 -18.84 9.49 -13.59
N LYS A 94 -18.82 8.20 -13.98
CA LYS A 94 -20.02 7.48 -14.47
C LYS A 94 -20.87 6.81 -13.37
N PHE A 95 -20.24 6.20 -12.38
CA PHE A 95 -20.91 5.33 -11.39
C PHE A 95 -20.99 5.92 -9.98
N GLY A 96 -20.38 7.09 -9.77
CA GLY A 96 -20.35 7.79 -8.49
C GLY A 96 -19.11 7.45 -7.66
N ARG A 97 -18.50 8.49 -7.08
CA ARG A 97 -17.19 8.43 -6.40
C ARG A 97 -17.15 7.43 -5.24
N LYS A 98 -18.22 7.33 -4.44
CA LYS A 98 -18.26 6.45 -3.24
C LYS A 98 -18.18 4.96 -3.57
N ARG A 99 -18.87 4.51 -4.62
CA ARG A 99 -18.86 3.08 -5.04
C ARG A 99 -17.52 2.68 -5.63
N VAL A 100 -16.99 3.56 -6.46
CA VAL A 100 -15.72 3.40 -7.18
C VAL A 100 -14.55 3.35 -6.19
N TYR A 101 -14.58 4.20 -5.17
CA TYR A 101 -13.66 4.15 -4.04
C TYR A 101 -13.71 2.81 -3.28
N GLY A 102 -14.92 2.36 -2.90
CA GLY A 102 -15.07 1.10 -2.18
C GLY A 102 -14.51 -0.09 -2.97
N ALA A 103 -14.73 -0.10 -4.30
CA ALA A 103 -14.15 -1.10 -5.19
C ALA A 103 -12.61 -1.03 -5.23
N ALA A 104 -12.03 0.16 -5.34
CA ALA A 104 -10.57 0.34 -5.36
C ALA A 104 -9.89 -0.24 -4.10
N LEU A 105 -10.44 0.05 -2.92
CA LEU A 105 -9.91 -0.49 -1.68
C LEU A 105 -10.14 -1.98 -1.49
N LEU A 106 -11.28 -2.51 -1.92
CA LEU A 106 -11.49 -3.96 -1.93
C LEU A 106 -10.43 -4.65 -2.78
N ILE A 107 -10.13 -4.11 -3.98
CA ILE A 107 -9.05 -4.63 -4.82
C ILE A 107 -7.71 -4.58 -4.08
N MET A 108 -7.40 -3.49 -3.35
CA MET A 108 -6.17 -3.42 -2.55
C MET A 108 -6.11 -4.51 -1.48
N ILE A 109 -7.18 -4.67 -0.69
CA ILE A 109 -7.27 -5.69 0.37
C ILE A 109 -7.09 -7.10 -0.21
N PHE A 110 -7.85 -7.45 -1.25
CA PHE A 110 -7.76 -8.77 -1.87
C PHE A 110 -6.41 -9.00 -2.56
N SER A 111 -5.79 -7.97 -3.12
CA SER A 111 -4.48 -8.09 -3.76
C SER A 111 -3.35 -8.25 -2.74
N SER A 112 -3.40 -7.53 -1.62
CA SER A 112 -2.46 -7.68 -0.51
C SER A 112 -2.56 -9.07 0.13
N ILE A 113 -3.78 -9.55 0.38
CA ILE A 113 -4.02 -10.93 0.84
C ILE A 113 -3.57 -11.95 -0.21
N GLY A 114 -3.86 -11.70 -1.48
CA GLY A 114 -3.48 -12.54 -2.62
C GLY A 114 -1.97 -12.70 -2.78
N CYS A 115 -1.20 -11.65 -2.51
CA CYS A 115 0.26 -11.72 -2.47
C CYS A 115 0.76 -12.76 -1.44
N GLY A 116 0.06 -12.93 -0.32
CA GLY A 116 0.37 -13.94 0.70
C GLY A 116 -0.04 -15.36 0.31
N PHE A 117 -1.16 -15.51 -0.41
CA PHE A 117 -1.71 -16.80 -0.86
C PHE A 117 -1.04 -17.39 -2.12
N SER A 118 0.14 -16.92 -2.53
CA SER A 118 0.85 -17.53 -3.66
C SER A 118 1.28 -18.98 -3.38
N ILE A 119 0.42 -19.96 -3.68
CA ILE A 119 0.54 -21.41 -3.33
C ILE A 119 1.75 -22.10 -3.99
N CYS A 120 2.36 -21.50 -5.01
CA CYS A 120 3.51 -22.08 -5.68
C CYS A 120 4.81 -22.02 -4.85
N ARG A 121 5.56 -23.11 -4.80
CA ARG A 121 6.94 -23.19 -4.27
C ARG A 121 8.04 -22.98 -5.33
N THR A 122 7.68 -22.91 -6.61
CA THR A 122 8.67 -22.71 -7.69
C THR A 122 8.95 -21.22 -7.89
N ARG A 123 10.23 -20.85 -7.96
CA ARG A 123 10.73 -19.46 -8.16
C ARG A 123 9.95 -18.68 -9.21
N LYS A 124 9.82 -19.26 -10.41
CA LYS A 124 9.10 -18.64 -11.53
C LYS A 124 7.64 -18.35 -11.16
N CYS A 125 6.95 -19.32 -10.56
CA CYS A 125 5.55 -19.13 -10.20
C CYS A 125 5.36 -18.12 -9.07
N VAL A 126 6.25 -18.07 -8.06
CA VAL A 126 6.21 -17.05 -6.99
C VAL A 126 6.37 -15.64 -7.54
N ILE A 127 7.36 -15.42 -8.41
CA ILE A 127 7.57 -14.10 -9.01
C ILE A 127 6.42 -13.72 -9.95
N THR A 128 5.92 -14.66 -10.76
CA THR A 128 4.79 -14.39 -11.68
C THR A 128 3.49 -14.08 -10.94
N SER A 129 3.14 -14.85 -9.91
CA SER A 129 1.95 -14.59 -9.09
C SER A 129 2.09 -13.27 -8.32
N LEU A 130 3.28 -12.98 -7.78
CA LEU A 130 3.57 -11.73 -7.10
C LEU A 130 3.39 -10.55 -8.05
N CYS A 131 3.97 -10.59 -9.25
CA CYS A 131 3.76 -9.54 -10.26
C CYS A 131 2.28 -9.34 -10.61
N PHE A 132 1.50 -10.42 -10.73
CA PHE A 132 0.06 -10.34 -11.00
C PHE A 132 -0.70 -9.64 -9.87
N PHE A 133 -0.51 -10.09 -8.62
CA PHE A 133 -1.16 -9.47 -7.47
C PHE A 133 -0.67 -8.04 -7.23
N ARG A 134 0.60 -7.73 -7.52
CA ARG A 134 1.13 -6.37 -7.43
C ARG A 134 0.57 -5.43 -8.50
N PHE A 135 0.32 -5.94 -9.70
CA PHE A 135 -0.39 -5.18 -10.72
C PHE A 135 -1.82 -4.85 -10.27
N MET A 136 -2.54 -5.81 -9.70
CA MET A 136 -3.88 -5.59 -9.13
C MET A 136 -3.87 -4.65 -7.93
N LEU A 137 -2.90 -4.79 -7.03
CA LEU A 137 -2.69 -3.87 -5.91
C LEU A 137 -2.45 -2.45 -6.41
N GLY A 138 -1.53 -2.29 -7.37
CA GLY A 138 -1.23 -1.02 -8.03
C GLY A 138 -2.47 -0.42 -8.69
N PHE A 139 -3.29 -1.24 -9.36
CA PHE A 139 -4.56 -0.83 -9.94
C PHE A 139 -5.51 -0.24 -8.89
N GLY A 140 -5.67 -0.90 -7.73
CA GLY A 140 -6.45 -0.37 -6.61
C GLY A 140 -5.91 0.96 -6.05
N ILE A 141 -4.59 1.05 -5.84
CA ILE A 141 -3.91 2.28 -5.39
C ILE A 141 -4.14 3.43 -6.38
N GLY A 142 -4.18 3.12 -7.68
CA GLY A 142 -4.48 4.10 -8.73
C GLY A 142 -5.85 4.77 -8.56
N GLY A 143 -6.83 4.06 -7.97
CA GLY A 143 -8.13 4.62 -7.62
C GLY A 143 -8.12 5.39 -6.30
N ASP A 144 -7.46 4.87 -5.26
CA ASP A 144 -7.46 5.50 -3.93
C ASP A 144 -6.67 6.81 -3.89
N TYR A 145 -5.48 6.82 -4.49
CA TYR A 145 -4.53 7.95 -4.42
C TYR A 145 -5.11 9.30 -4.90
N PRO A 146 -5.73 9.42 -6.09
CA PRO A 146 -6.31 10.69 -6.54
C PRO A 146 -7.51 11.10 -5.67
N ILE A 147 -8.32 10.14 -5.21
CA ILE A 147 -9.50 10.41 -4.38
C ILE A 147 -9.08 10.94 -3.00
N SER A 148 -8.06 10.33 -2.38
CA SER A 148 -7.44 10.81 -1.15
C SER A 148 -7.01 12.27 -1.26
N ALA A 149 -6.39 12.63 -2.39
CA ALA A 149 -5.99 14.01 -2.67
C ALA A 149 -7.19 14.95 -2.85
N THR A 150 -8.25 14.51 -3.51
CA THR A 150 -9.49 15.29 -3.71
C THR A 150 -10.20 15.54 -2.38
N ILE A 151 -10.44 14.50 -1.58
CA ILE A 151 -11.08 14.59 -0.24
C ILE A 151 -10.32 15.61 0.63
N MET A 152 -9.00 15.46 0.72
CA MET A 152 -8.16 16.40 1.46
C MET A 152 -8.33 17.84 0.97
N SER A 153 -8.42 18.06 -0.35
CA SER A 153 -8.58 19.40 -0.91
C SER A 153 -9.96 20.01 -0.68
N GLU A 154 -11.01 19.18 -0.58
CA GLU A 154 -12.40 19.59 -0.37
C GLU A 154 -12.70 19.91 1.10
N PHE A 155 -12.06 19.21 2.04
CA PHE A 155 -12.24 19.43 3.48
C PHE A 155 -11.30 20.47 4.09
N ALA A 156 -10.32 20.97 3.33
CA ALA A 156 -9.33 21.91 3.83
C ALA A 156 -9.81 23.37 3.79
N ASN A 157 -9.73 24.07 4.92
CA ASN A 157 -10.07 25.49 5.02
C ASN A 157 -9.02 26.37 4.32
N LYS A 158 -9.43 27.42 3.61
CA LYS A 158 -8.61 28.28 2.73
C LYS A 158 -7.32 28.81 3.39
N ALA A 159 -7.37 29.16 4.69
CA ALA A 159 -6.22 29.68 5.43
C ALA A 159 -5.19 28.61 5.85
N THR A 160 -5.63 27.39 6.17
CA THR A 160 -4.76 26.29 6.65
C THR A 160 -4.59 25.17 5.64
N ARG A 161 -5.08 25.37 4.41
CA ARG A 161 -5.10 24.35 3.35
C ARG A 161 -3.73 23.78 3.04
N GLY A 162 -2.70 24.62 2.95
CA GLY A 162 -1.33 24.16 2.71
C GLY A 162 -0.80 23.25 3.82
N SER A 163 -1.04 23.59 5.09
CA SER A 163 -0.61 22.79 6.23
C SER A 163 -1.34 21.44 6.27
N PHE A 164 -2.66 21.43 6.04
CA PHE A 164 -3.43 20.18 5.98
C PHE A 164 -3.00 19.28 4.84
N ILE A 165 -2.69 19.86 3.67
CA ILE A 165 -2.14 19.10 2.54
C ILE A 165 -0.80 18.46 2.94
N ALA A 166 0.10 19.25 3.53
CA ALA A 166 1.38 18.76 3.97
C ALA A 166 1.24 17.62 5.01
N THR A 167 0.33 17.73 5.98
CA THR A 167 0.10 16.68 7.00
C THR A 167 -0.37 15.36 6.38
N VAL A 168 -1.33 15.41 5.45
CA VAL A 168 -1.86 14.22 4.79
C VAL A 168 -0.79 13.56 3.92
N PHE A 169 -0.03 14.33 3.14
CA PHE A 169 1.09 13.79 2.35
C PHE A 169 2.22 13.25 3.23
N SER A 170 2.46 13.85 4.40
CA SER A 170 3.46 13.37 5.36
C SER A 170 3.15 11.96 5.89
N MET A 171 1.87 11.53 5.86
CA MET A 171 1.50 10.16 6.22
C MET A 171 2.12 9.09 5.31
N GLN A 172 2.53 9.43 4.08
CA GLN A 172 3.29 8.51 3.24
C GLN A 172 4.62 8.12 3.88
N GLY A 173 5.32 9.09 4.49
CA GLY A 173 6.57 8.82 5.22
C GLY A 173 6.36 7.85 6.37
N PHE A 174 5.26 7.99 7.12
CA PHE A 174 4.88 7.05 8.17
C PHE A 174 4.53 5.66 7.62
N GLY A 175 3.92 5.56 6.44
CA GLY A 175 3.67 4.29 5.75
C GLY A 175 4.95 3.56 5.39
N ILE A 176 5.93 4.29 4.83
CA ILE A 176 7.27 3.75 4.50
C ILE A 176 7.99 3.29 5.78
N LEU A 177 7.99 4.12 6.83
CA LEU A 177 8.59 3.78 8.11
C LEU A 177 7.95 2.51 8.69
N THR A 178 6.63 2.41 8.65
CA THR A 178 5.88 1.25 9.16
C THR A 178 6.21 0.00 8.35
N SER A 179 6.33 0.09 7.01
CA SER A 179 6.74 -1.05 6.18
C SER A 179 8.11 -1.59 6.58
N SER A 180 9.05 -0.70 6.87
CA SER A 180 10.40 -1.06 7.31
C SER A 180 10.39 -1.62 8.73
N ALA A 181 9.64 -1.00 9.64
CA ALA A 181 9.50 -1.43 11.03
C ALA A 181 8.85 -2.82 11.15
N VAL A 182 7.75 -3.06 10.42
CA VAL A 182 7.07 -4.38 10.37
C VAL A 182 8.01 -5.44 9.82
N THR A 183 8.75 -5.14 8.74
CA THR A 183 9.75 -6.07 8.21
C THR A 183 10.82 -6.38 9.27
N MET A 184 11.39 -5.36 9.91
CA MET A 184 12.44 -5.55 10.92
C MET A 184 11.94 -6.31 12.15
N LEU A 185 10.73 -6.00 12.61
CA LEU A 185 10.09 -6.68 13.75
C LEU A 185 9.87 -8.16 13.45
N LEU A 186 9.26 -8.47 12.30
CA LEU A 186 9.00 -9.85 11.91
C LEU A 186 10.31 -10.61 11.68
N CYS A 187 11.31 -10.02 11.01
CA CYS A 187 12.65 -10.61 10.90
C CYS A 187 13.27 -10.89 12.28
N GLY A 188 13.11 -9.98 13.24
CA GLY A 188 13.64 -10.15 14.60
C GLY A 188 12.89 -11.21 15.42
N ILE A 189 11.57 -11.34 15.25
CA ILE A 189 10.76 -12.39 15.90
C ILE A 189 11.15 -13.76 15.34
N PHE A 190 11.16 -13.93 14.02
CA PHE A 190 11.55 -15.20 13.39
C PHE A 190 13.03 -15.53 13.64
N GLY A 191 13.92 -14.52 13.69
CA GLY A 191 15.31 -14.72 14.06
C GLY A 191 15.51 -15.19 15.51
N ARG A 192 14.62 -14.82 16.43
CA ARG A 192 14.62 -15.30 17.83
C ARG A 192 13.89 -16.63 18.00
N ALA A 193 12.85 -16.88 17.23
CA ALA A 193 12.06 -18.11 17.24
C ALA A 193 12.79 -19.27 16.54
N SER A 194 13.65 -18.97 15.57
CA SER A 194 14.50 -19.94 14.90
C SER A 194 15.61 -20.41 15.84
N GLU A 195 15.37 -21.47 16.61
CA GLU A 195 16.35 -22.23 17.40
C GLU A 195 17.38 -23.00 16.53
N SER A 196 17.77 -22.47 15.37
CA SER A 196 18.86 -23.05 14.58
C SER A 196 20.21 -22.60 15.15
N LYS A 197 20.60 -23.25 16.26
CA LYS A 197 21.93 -23.17 16.90
C LYS A 197 23.01 -23.93 16.12
N ASN A 198 22.69 -24.53 14.97
CA ASN A 198 23.68 -25.26 14.16
C ASN A 198 23.92 -24.57 12.82
N ASN A 199 25.19 -24.25 12.59
CA ASN A 199 25.78 -23.75 11.35
C ASN A 199 25.25 -24.46 10.09
N VAL A 200 24.16 -23.98 9.49
CA VAL A 200 23.79 -24.39 8.14
C VAL A 200 23.29 -23.18 7.34
N ILE A 201 23.94 -23.02 6.20
CA ILE A 201 23.87 -21.99 5.15
C ILE A 201 22.50 -21.96 4.42
N ARG A 202 21.40 -22.22 5.13
CA ARG A 202 20.04 -22.27 4.55
C ARG A 202 19.07 -21.46 5.39
N THR A 203 18.44 -20.47 4.76
CA THR A 203 17.29 -19.79 5.35
C THR A 203 16.18 -20.81 5.68
N PRO A 204 15.59 -20.78 6.89
CA PRO A 204 14.55 -21.74 7.28
C PRO A 204 13.31 -21.63 6.38
N ASP A 205 12.57 -22.73 6.19
CA ASP A 205 11.29 -22.73 5.44
C ASP A 205 10.27 -21.71 5.99
N GLU A 206 10.38 -21.38 7.27
CA GLU A 206 9.59 -20.34 7.96
C GLU A 206 9.82 -18.92 7.40
N ALA A 207 10.96 -18.67 6.76
CA ALA A 207 11.25 -17.41 6.09
C ALA A 207 10.35 -17.19 4.86
N ASP A 208 9.79 -18.25 4.27
CA ASP A 208 8.77 -18.10 3.21
C ASP A 208 7.47 -17.51 3.77
N LEU A 209 7.13 -17.83 5.02
CA LEU A 209 5.95 -17.29 5.70
C LEU A 209 6.16 -15.82 6.07
N LEU A 210 7.40 -15.43 6.40
CA LEU A 210 7.77 -14.07 6.78
C LEU A 210 7.41 -13.02 5.72
N TRP A 211 7.85 -13.21 4.47
CA TRP A 211 7.61 -12.23 3.41
C TRP A 211 6.13 -12.16 3.02
N ARG A 212 5.41 -13.29 3.11
CA ARG A 212 3.96 -13.35 2.90
C ARG A 212 3.21 -12.55 3.95
N LEU A 213 3.58 -12.70 5.22
CA LEU A 213 2.98 -11.93 6.32
C LEU A 213 3.19 -10.43 6.16
N ILE A 214 4.39 -10.00 5.75
CA ILE A 214 4.68 -8.58 5.48
C ILE A 214 3.73 -8.03 4.40
N LEU A 215 3.53 -8.78 3.31
CA LEU A 215 2.62 -8.34 2.25
C LEU A 215 1.15 -8.37 2.68
N MET A 216 0.72 -9.39 3.42
CA MET A 216 -0.65 -9.50 3.95
C MET A 216 -0.96 -8.45 5.02
N PHE A 217 0.04 -7.98 5.77
CA PHE A 217 -0.15 -6.94 6.76
C PHE A 217 -0.65 -5.64 6.13
N GLY A 218 -0.35 -5.38 4.85
CA GLY A 218 -0.89 -4.25 4.08
C GLY A 218 -2.42 -4.23 3.96
N ALA A 219 -3.07 -5.40 4.05
CA ALA A 219 -4.52 -5.51 4.01
C ALA A 219 -5.20 -4.91 5.25
N ILE A 220 -4.50 -4.87 6.39
CA ILE A 220 -5.03 -4.33 7.65
C ILE A 220 -5.27 -2.82 7.56
N PRO A 221 -4.27 -1.96 7.23
CA PRO A 221 -4.50 -0.54 7.05
C PRO A 221 -5.44 -0.23 5.88
N ALA A 222 -5.45 -1.05 4.82
CA ALA A 222 -6.42 -0.93 3.73
C ALA A 222 -7.87 -1.18 4.21
N ALA A 223 -8.10 -2.23 5.01
CA ALA A 223 -9.40 -2.54 5.59
C ALA A 223 -9.88 -1.49 6.59
N MET A 224 -8.96 -0.96 7.42
CA MET A 224 -9.28 0.16 8.32
C MET A 224 -9.69 1.41 7.53
N THR A 225 -8.96 1.74 6.46
CA THR A 225 -9.28 2.87 5.58
C THR A 225 -10.65 2.68 4.93
N PHE A 226 -10.94 1.47 4.44
CA PHE A 226 -12.23 1.11 3.85
C PHE A 226 -13.39 1.32 4.82
N TYR A 227 -13.27 0.78 6.04
CA TYR A 227 -14.29 0.94 7.08
C TYR A 227 -14.55 2.41 7.40
N TRP A 228 -13.48 3.19 7.63
CA TRP A 228 -13.63 4.58 8.04
C TRP A 228 -14.17 5.51 6.95
N ARG A 229 -13.82 5.32 5.68
CA ARG A 229 -14.42 6.15 4.62
C ARG A 229 -15.82 5.70 4.23
N MET A 230 -16.17 4.43 4.35
CA MET A 230 -17.57 4.02 4.12
C MET A 230 -18.53 4.70 5.10
N MET A 231 -18.04 4.97 6.30
CA MET A 231 -18.74 5.73 7.35
C MET A 231 -18.80 7.24 7.11
N MET A 232 -17.99 7.79 6.19
CA MET A 232 -18.03 9.22 5.90
C MET A 232 -19.22 9.57 4.98
N PRO A 233 -19.97 10.63 5.31
CA PRO A 233 -20.96 11.19 4.40
C PRO A 233 -20.24 11.77 3.17
N GLU A 234 -20.90 11.68 2.00
CA GLU A 234 -20.35 12.24 0.77
C GLU A 234 -20.14 13.75 0.91
N THR A 235 -19.04 14.25 0.34
CA THR A 235 -18.77 15.69 0.32
C THR A 235 -19.86 16.41 -0.48
N ALA A 236 -20.18 17.64 -0.06
CA ALA A 236 -21.22 18.45 -0.69
C ALA A 236 -20.77 19.12 -2.02
N ARG A 237 -19.54 18.86 -2.49
CA ARG A 237 -18.93 19.39 -3.71
C ARG A 237 -18.75 18.28 -4.74
#